data_AF-A0A8D0HSI6-F1
#
_entry.id   AF-A0A8D0HSI6-F1
#
_cell.length_a   1.000
_cell.length_b   1.000
_cell.length_c   1.000
_cell.angle_alpha   90.00
_cell.angle_beta   90.00
_cell.angle_gamma   90.00
#
_symmetry.space_group_name_H-M   'P 1'
#
loop_
_entity.id
_entity.type
_entity.pdbx_description
1 polymer ?
#
loop_
_entity_poly.entity_id
_entity_poly.type
_entity_poly.pdbx_seq_one_letter_code
_entity_poly.pdbx_strand_id
1 'polypeptide(L)'
;MEPSKAVKDLPIPPGQSFTYSWRVTSEDGPAGSDPRCLTRFYYSSISPIRDMASGLIGPLLVCSKETMDKKGIQMMSDETRVVLFSVFDENHSWYLEENIRQFCSHVDNLNPQDPDFYASNVMH
;
A
#
# COMPACT_ATOMS: atom_id res chain seq x y z
N MET A 1 8.66 -31.80 5.57
CA MET A 1 9.56 -30.63 5.63
C MET A 1 8.71 -29.46 5.16
N GLU A 2 8.20 -28.64 6.09
CA GLU A 2 7.38 -27.50 5.70
C GLU A 2 8.22 -26.53 4.84
N PRO A 3 7.67 -25.99 3.74
CA PRO A 3 8.37 -24.96 2.99
C PRO A 3 8.67 -23.80 3.93
N SER A 4 9.91 -23.32 3.93
CA SER A 4 10.29 -22.14 4.71
C SER A 4 9.36 -20.99 4.32
N LYS A 5 8.53 -20.51 5.26
CA LYS A 5 7.64 -19.37 5.00
C LYS A 5 8.46 -18.19 4.49
N ALA A 6 8.05 -17.61 3.37
CA ALA A 6 8.71 -16.42 2.87
C ALA A 6 8.43 -15.27 3.84
N VAL A 7 9.36 -14.32 3.95
CA VAL A 7 9.25 -13.17 4.87
C VAL A 7 7.98 -12.34 4.62
N LYS A 8 7.50 -12.31 3.36
CA LYS A 8 6.24 -11.66 2.96
C LYS A 8 4.99 -12.34 3.55
N ASP A 9 5.08 -13.62 3.91
CA ASP A 9 3.97 -14.40 4.46
C ASP A 9 3.97 -14.40 6.00
N LEU A 10 4.86 -13.62 6.63
CA LEU A 10 4.99 -13.51 8.09
C LEU A 10 4.23 -12.29 8.60
N PRO A 11 3.09 -12.46 9.29
CA PRO A 11 2.37 -11.35 9.88
C PRO A 11 3.12 -10.77 11.06
N ILE A 12 3.09 -9.44 11.20
CA ILE A 12 3.63 -8.74 12.38
C ILE A 12 2.48 -8.52 13.36
N PRO A 13 2.50 -9.14 14.56
CA PRO A 13 1.40 -9.00 15.51
C PRO A 13 1.25 -7.56 16.06
N PRO A 14 0.08 -7.19 16.57
CA PRO A 14 -0.12 -5.90 17.22
C PRO A 14 0.90 -5.65 18.35
N GLY A 15 1.48 -4.44 18.36
CA GLY A 15 2.49 -4.04 19.34
C GLY A 15 3.90 -4.63 19.11
N GLN A 16 4.09 -5.44 18.07
CA GLN A 16 5.40 -5.97 17.70
C GLN A 16 6.08 -5.09 16.64
N SER A 17 7.37 -5.30 16.45
CA SER A 17 8.16 -4.65 15.40
C SER A 17 9.02 -5.69 14.67
N PHE A 18 9.24 -5.44 13.40
CA PHE A 18 10.11 -6.25 12.55
C PHE A 18 10.87 -5.34 11.59
N THR A 19 12.12 -5.69 11.32
CA THR A 19 12.96 -4.94 10.38
C THR A 19 13.15 -5.76 9.11
N TYR A 20 12.57 -5.30 8.01
CA TYR A 20 12.82 -5.87 6.69
C TYR A 20 14.14 -5.34 6.13
N SER A 21 14.90 -6.22 5.48
CA SER A 21 16.14 -5.85 4.78
C SER A 21 16.02 -6.28 3.33
N TRP A 22 16.07 -5.30 2.43
CA TRP A 22 16.06 -5.52 0.98
C TRP A 22 17.34 -4.94 0.38
N ARG A 23 17.90 -5.65 -0.60
CA ARG A 23 19.05 -5.17 -1.36
C ARG A 23 18.60 -4.80 -2.75
N VAL A 24 18.74 -3.53 -3.10
CA VAL A 24 18.47 -3.04 -4.46
C VAL A 24 19.69 -3.29 -5.33
N THR A 25 19.51 -4.01 -6.42
CA THR A 25 20.55 -4.29 -7.42
C THR A 25 20.39 -3.41 -8.65
N SER A 26 21.34 -3.47 -9.59
CA SER A 26 21.23 -2.77 -10.87
C SER A 26 20.07 -3.27 -11.73
N GLU A 27 19.61 -4.50 -11.52
CA GLU A 27 18.46 -5.09 -12.25
C GLU A 27 17.11 -4.60 -11.72
N ASP A 28 17.07 -4.14 -10.46
CA ASP A 28 15.85 -3.60 -9.83
C ASP A 28 15.60 -2.12 -10.18
N GLY A 29 16.64 -1.45 -10.68
CA GLY A 29 16.63 -0.03 -11.01
C GLY A 29 16.28 0.28 -12.47
N PRO A 30 16.29 1.57 -12.85
CA PRO A 30 16.06 1.98 -14.23
C PRO A 30 17.14 1.47 -15.19
N ALA A 31 16.72 0.98 -16.36
CA ALA A 31 17.61 0.67 -17.48
C ALA A 31 18.03 1.95 -18.22
N GLY A 32 18.97 1.83 -19.19
CA GLY A 32 19.55 2.99 -19.88
C GLY A 32 18.55 3.86 -20.66
N SER A 33 17.40 3.30 -21.06
CA SER A 33 16.32 4.02 -21.73
C SER A 33 15.22 4.53 -20.79
N ASP A 34 15.27 4.16 -19.51
CA ASP A 34 14.25 4.48 -18.54
C ASP A 34 14.43 5.89 -17.95
N PRO A 35 13.36 6.47 -17.37
CA PRO A 35 13.50 7.64 -16.53
C PRO A 35 14.45 7.40 -15.35
N ARG A 36 15.02 8.47 -14.79
CA ARG A 36 16.01 8.40 -13.70
C ARG A 36 15.52 7.67 -12.44
N CYS A 37 14.21 7.65 -12.22
CA CYS A 37 13.55 6.94 -11.12
C CYS A 37 12.33 6.18 -11.65
N LEU A 38 12.11 4.97 -11.13
CA LEU A 38 10.93 4.16 -11.36
C LEU A 38 10.00 4.23 -10.15
N THR A 39 8.69 4.38 -10.40
CA THR A 39 7.66 4.28 -9.37
C THR A 39 7.24 2.83 -9.19
N ARG A 40 7.36 2.34 -7.96
CA ARG A 40 6.89 1.05 -7.45
C ARG A 40 5.94 1.29 -6.29
N PHE A 41 5.39 0.23 -5.73
CA PHE A 41 4.55 0.29 -4.54
C PHE A 41 4.96 -0.80 -3.55
N TYR A 42 4.84 -0.48 -2.27
CA TYR A 42 4.85 -1.46 -1.20
C TYR A 42 3.44 -1.58 -0.63
N TYR A 43 3.08 -2.78 -0.17
CA TYR A 43 1.81 -3.06 0.46
C TYR A 43 1.96 -4.24 1.42
N SER A 44 1.03 -4.39 2.37
CA SER A 44 0.99 -5.58 3.23
C SER A 44 0.53 -6.80 2.44
N SER A 45 1.30 -7.88 2.51
CA SER A 45 1.07 -9.11 1.73
C SER A 45 0.32 -10.20 2.49
N ILE A 46 -0.08 -9.94 3.74
CA ILE A 46 -0.76 -10.91 4.60
C ILE A 46 -2.18 -11.18 4.09
N SER A 47 -2.92 -10.13 3.77
CA SER A 47 -4.22 -10.22 3.11
C SER A 47 -4.31 -9.13 2.05
N PRO A 48 -3.67 -9.31 0.87
CA PRO A 48 -3.42 -8.20 -0.05
C PRO A 48 -4.64 -7.34 -0.40
N ILE A 49 -5.78 -7.98 -0.71
CA ILE A 49 -7.03 -7.27 -1.03
C ILE A 49 -7.51 -6.46 0.18
N ARG A 50 -7.59 -7.11 1.34
CA ARG A 50 -8.13 -6.53 2.57
C ARG A 50 -7.24 -5.42 3.13
N ASP A 51 -5.94 -5.69 3.15
CA ASP A 51 -4.92 -4.79 3.66
C ASP A 51 -4.81 -3.53 2.81
N MET A 52 -4.80 -3.66 1.47
CA MET A 52 -4.78 -2.50 0.57
C MET A 52 -6.07 -1.70 0.65
N ALA A 53 -7.24 -2.36 0.71
CA ALA A 53 -8.53 -1.70 0.93
C ALA A 53 -8.56 -0.91 2.25
N SER A 54 -7.85 -1.40 3.27
CA SER A 54 -7.68 -0.73 4.56
C SER A 54 -6.59 0.36 4.56
N GLY A 55 -5.97 0.64 3.41
CA GLY A 55 -4.98 1.70 3.24
C GLY A 55 -3.52 1.28 3.43
N LEU A 56 -3.19 -0.01 3.59
CA LEU A 56 -1.81 -0.49 3.76
C LEU A 56 -1.07 -0.59 2.41
N ILE A 57 -0.92 0.55 1.74
CA ILE A 57 -0.24 0.71 0.46
C ILE A 57 0.52 2.03 0.42
N GLY A 58 1.69 2.06 -0.20
CA GLY A 58 2.44 3.30 -0.39
C GLY A 58 3.40 3.26 -1.57
N PRO A 59 3.82 4.43 -2.07
CA PRO A 59 4.76 4.52 -3.18
C PRO A 59 6.19 4.20 -2.74
N LEU A 60 6.95 3.58 -3.64
CA LEU A 60 8.38 3.30 -3.49
C LEU A 60 9.09 3.78 -4.75
N LEU A 61 10.05 4.70 -4.62
CA LEU A 61 10.85 5.15 -5.75
C LEU A 61 12.18 4.39 -5.78
N VAL A 62 12.52 3.82 -6.94
CA VAL A 62 13.83 3.21 -7.19
C VAL A 62 14.56 4.04 -8.22
N CYS A 63 15.64 4.69 -7.82
CA CYS A 63 16.39 5.63 -8.65
C CYS A 63 17.77 5.10 -9.03
N SER A 64 18.25 5.56 -10.18
CA SER A 64 19.63 5.35 -10.59
C SER A 64 20.61 6.07 -9.65
N LYS A 65 21.74 5.41 -9.36
CA LYS A 65 22.71 5.82 -8.32
C LYS A 65 23.24 7.25 -8.46
N GLU A 66 23.28 7.78 -9.69
CA GLU A 66 23.86 9.08 -10.01
C GLU A 66 22.86 10.24 -9.90
N THR A 67 21.62 9.96 -9.50
CA THR A 67 20.51 10.92 -9.62
C THR A 67 19.94 11.38 -8.28
N MET A 68 20.50 10.88 -7.17
CA MET A 68 20.02 11.07 -5.81
C MET A 68 21.18 11.49 -4.92
N ASP A 69 21.00 12.55 -4.12
CA ASP A 69 22.00 12.97 -3.15
C ASP A 69 22.05 12.01 -1.95
N LYS A 70 23.02 12.19 -1.06
CA LYS A 70 23.15 11.36 0.15
C LYS A 70 21.95 11.46 1.11
N LYS A 71 21.04 12.41 0.91
CA LYS A 71 19.83 12.63 1.73
C LYS A 71 18.57 12.06 1.08
N GLY A 72 18.69 11.46 -0.11
CA GLY A 72 17.56 10.90 -0.83
C GLY A 72 16.77 11.92 -1.67
N ILE A 73 17.34 13.10 -1.92
CA ILE A 73 16.72 14.12 -2.77
C ILE A 73 17.22 13.92 -4.19
N GLN A 74 16.31 13.94 -5.16
CA GLN A 74 16.66 13.85 -6.57
C GLN A 74 17.43 15.11 -6.99
N MET A 75 18.71 14.98 -7.33
CA MET A 75 19.65 16.10 -7.51
C MET A 75 19.30 17.06 -8.66
N MET A 76 18.35 16.70 -9.53
CA MET A 76 17.96 17.52 -10.68
C MET A 76 16.43 17.52 -10.88
N SER A 77 15.65 17.46 -9.81
CA SER A 77 14.20 17.67 -9.87
C SER A 77 13.83 18.67 -8.78
N ASP A 78 13.22 19.78 -9.17
CA ASP A 78 12.94 20.88 -8.25
C ASP A 78 11.89 20.49 -7.19
N GLU A 79 11.00 19.53 -7.50
CA GLU A 79 10.06 18.91 -6.55
C GLU A 79 9.73 17.45 -6.97
N THR A 80 9.69 16.52 -6.01
CA THR A 80 9.14 15.16 -6.23
C THR A 80 7.64 15.19 -5.96
N ARG A 81 6.82 14.82 -6.95
CA ARG A 81 5.37 14.70 -6.81
C ARG A 81 4.95 13.25 -6.99
N VAL A 82 4.20 12.72 -6.02
CA VAL A 82 3.70 11.36 -6.07
C VAL A 82 2.18 11.41 -5.97
N VAL A 83 1.51 10.81 -6.93
CA VAL A 83 0.05 10.70 -6.98
C VAL A 83 -0.28 9.23 -7.21
N LEU A 84 -1.16 8.68 -6.38
CA LEU A 84 -1.70 7.33 -6.50
C LEU A 84 -3.20 7.46 -6.76
N PHE A 85 -3.65 7.03 -7.94
CA PHE A 85 -5.06 6.82 -8.21
C PHE A 85 -5.39 5.38 -7.85
N SER A 86 -6.33 5.19 -6.91
CA SER A 86 -6.73 3.87 -6.44
C SER A 86 -8.19 3.89 -6.04
N VAL A 87 -8.87 2.76 -6.27
CA VAL A 87 -10.21 2.54 -5.75
C VAL A 87 -10.09 1.90 -4.37
N PHE A 88 -10.56 2.59 -3.34
CA PHE A 88 -10.62 2.08 -1.98
C PHE A 88 -12.03 1.54 -1.71
N ASP A 89 -12.15 0.22 -1.75
CA ASP A 89 -13.39 -0.48 -1.44
C ASP A 89 -13.45 -0.80 0.06
N GLU A 90 -14.09 0.07 0.85
CA GLU A 90 -14.20 -0.08 2.30
C GLU A 90 -14.99 -1.34 2.71
N ASN A 91 -15.78 -1.94 1.80
CA ASN A 91 -16.45 -3.22 2.08
C ASN A 91 -15.43 -4.35 2.32
N HIS A 92 -14.20 -4.19 1.83
CA HIS A 92 -13.07 -5.08 2.08
C HIS A 92 -12.12 -4.57 3.17
N SER A 93 -12.46 -3.52 3.90
CA SER A 93 -11.60 -2.99 4.96
C SER A 93 -11.61 -3.88 6.22
N TRP A 94 -10.53 -3.86 7.00
CA TRP A 94 -10.52 -4.36 8.37
C TRP A 94 -11.44 -3.55 9.29
N TYR A 95 -11.70 -2.29 8.92
CA TYR A 95 -12.40 -1.31 9.74
C TYR A 95 -13.88 -1.17 9.39
N LEU A 96 -14.42 -1.96 8.43
CA LEU A 96 -15.81 -1.81 7.97
C LEU A 96 -16.82 -1.78 9.13
N GLU A 97 -16.77 -2.76 10.04
CA GLU A 97 -17.71 -2.83 11.16
C GLU A 97 -17.56 -1.67 12.15
N GLU A 98 -16.32 -1.24 12.40
CA GLU A 98 -16.03 -0.11 13.29
C GLU A 98 -16.55 1.20 12.67
N ASN A 99 -16.28 1.41 11.38
CA ASN A 99 -16.75 2.55 10.62
C ASN A 99 -18.28 2.61 10.58
N ILE A 100 -18.96 1.48 10.35
CA ILE A 100 -20.44 1.42 10.39
C ILE A 100 -20.97 1.88 11.75
N ARG A 101 -20.40 1.37 12.85
CA ARG A 101 -20.85 1.73 14.21
C ARG A 101 -20.58 3.19 14.56
N GLN A 102 -19.50 3.76 14.03
CA GLN A 102 -19.07 5.11 14.35
C GLN A 102 -19.77 6.17 13.49
N PHE A 103 -19.98 5.89 12.20
CA PHE A 103 -20.41 6.91 11.23
C PHE A 103 -21.85 6.74 10.75
N CYS A 104 -22.49 5.58 10.97
CA CYS A 104 -23.89 5.41 10.60
C CYS A 104 -24.84 5.76 11.77
N SER A 105 -25.87 6.55 11.48
CA SER A 105 -26.87 7.00 12.46
C SER A 105 -27.91 5.94 12.84
N HIS A 106 -28.17 4.95 11.97
CA HIS A 106 -29.18 3.91 12.16
C HIS A 106 -28.63 2.52 11.83
N VAL A 107 -27.87 1.95 12.76
CA VAL A 107 -27.22 0.64 12.56
C VAL A 107 -28.24 -0.51 12.40
N ASP A 108 -29.40 -0.42 13.04
CA ASP A 108 -30.40 -1.48 13.09
C ASP A 108 -31.08 -1.80 11.75
N ASN A 109 -31.05 -0.86 10.79
CA ASN A 109 -31.67 -1.01 9.46
C ASN A 109 -30.63 -1.12 8.33
N LEU A 110 -29.34 -1.21 8.66
CA LEU A 110 -28.30 -1.34 7.63
C LEU A 110 -28.24 -2.76 7.10
N ASN A 111 -28.32 -2.88 5.78
CA ASN A 111 -28.07 -4.10 5.07
C ASN A 111 -26.75 -3.96 4.28
N PRO A 112 -25.63 -4.57 4.74
CA PRO A 112 -24.36 -4.52 4.02
C PRO A 112 -24.40 -5.16 2.62
N GLN A 113 -25.43 -5.95 2.31
CA GLN A 113 -25.64 -6.56 0.99
C GLN A 113 -26.49 -5.70 0.07
N ASP A 114 -26.98 -4.55 0.55
CA ASP A 114 -27.67 -3.58 -0.28
C ASP A 114 -26.68 -2.97 -1.30
N PRO A 115 -26.99 -3.01 -2.61
CA PRO A 115 -26.09 -2.49 -3.64
C PRO A 115 -25.76 -1.01 -3.48
N ASP A 116 -26.72 -0.20 -3.00
CA ASP A 116 -26.50 1.24 -2.80
C ASP A 116 -25.55 1.47 -1.62
N PHE A 117 -25.71 0.72 -0.52
CA PHE A 117 -24.74 0.72 0.57
C PHE A 117 -23.35 0.29 0.09
N TYR A 118 -23.24 -0.82 -0.63
CA TYR A 118 -21.95 -1.31 -1.13
C TYR A 118 -21.26 -0.24 -1.98
N ALA A 119 -21.97 0.34 -2.96
CA ALA A 119 -21.43 1.36 -3.85
C ALA A 119 -21.01 2.63 -3.10
N SER A 120 -21.70 3.01 -2.02
CA SER A 120 -21.34 4.16 -1.19
C SER A 120 -19.98 4.03 -0.49
N ASN A 121 -19.50 2.79 -0.32
CA ASN A 121 -18.22 2.45 0.30
C ASN A 121 -17.08 2.26 -0.72
N VAL A 122 -17.35 2.41 -2.02
CA VAL A 122 -16.34 2.29 -3.09
C VAL A 122 -15.87 3.69 -3.51
N MET A 123 -14.74 4.12 -2.95
CA MET A 123 -14.20 5.47 -3.14
C MET A 123 -13.15 5.48 -4.26
N HIS A 124 -13.21 6.47 -5.16
CA HIS A 124 -12.38 6.57 -6.38
C HIS A 124 -11.43 7.76 -6.34
#